data_AF-A0A1E3BNN5-F1
#
_entry.id   AF-A0A1E3BNN5-F1
#
_cell.length_a   1.000
_cell.length_b   1.000
_cell.length_c   1.000
_cell.angle_alpha   90.00
_cell.angle_beta   90.00
_cell.angle_gamma   90.00
#
_symmetry.space_group_name_H-M   'P 1'
#
loop_
_entity.id
_entity.type
_entity.pdbx_description
1 polymer ?
#
loop_
_entity_poly.entity_id
_entity_poly.type
_entity_poly.pdbx_seq_one_letter_code
_entity_poly.pdbx_strand_id
1 'polypeptide(L)'
;MQSAAFLEKEVSDLQAANEKQKQKRTRSKRQIHSEEGLSVSEASALIAQPEEAIEAPGPPRAKEAFTTFAAAYEGLTEVRSLWKSGT
;
A
#
# COMPACT_ATOMS: atom_id res chain seq x y z
N MET A 1 -27.82 27.38 -36.32
CA MET A 1 -27.42 25.96 -36.37
C MET A 1 -26.44 25.55 -35.27
N GLN A 2 -25.69 26.46 -34.63
CA GLN A 2 -24.78 26.12 -33.53
C GLN A 2 -25.49 25.51 -32.30
N SER A 3 -26.74 25.93 -32.04
CA SER A 3 -27.58 25.41 -30.95
C SER A 3 -27.83 23.91 -31.03
N ALA A 4 -27.96 23.34 -32.22
CA ALA A 4 -28.18 21.90 -32.38
C ALA A 4 -26.97 21.08 -31.90
N ALA A 5 -25.75 21.51 -32.23
CA ALA A 5 -24.53 20.84 -31.80
C ALA A 5 -24.31 20.93 -30.27
N PHE A 6 -24.70 22.04 -29.64
CA PHE A 6 -24.66 22.16 -28.18
C PHE A 6 -25.67 21.22 -27.52
N LEU A 7 -26.88 21.10 -28.06
CA LEU A 7 -27.91 20.21 -27.55
C LEU A 7 -27.52 18.73 -27.72
N GLU A 8 -26.96 18.35 -28.86
CA GLU A 8 -26.47 16.99 -29.09
C GLU A 8 -25.38 16.59 -28.09
N LYS A 9 -24.46 17.51 -27.80
CA LYS A 9 -23.43 17.29 -26.77
C LYS A 9 -24.06 17.14 -25.38
N GLU A 10 -24.97 18.02 -25.00
CA GLU A 10 -25.65 17.95 -23.70
C GLU A 10 -26.45 16.66 -23.53
N VAL A 11 -27.17 16.22 -24.57
CA VAL A 11 -27.91 14.96 -24.58
C VAL A 11 -26.96 13.78 -24.39
N SER A 12 -25.83 13.75 -25.10
CA SER A 12 -24.81 12.71 -24.97
C SER A 12 -24.22 12.67 -23.55
N ASP A 13 -23.86 13.83 -23.00
CA ASP A 13 -23.32 13.95 -21.65
C ASP A 13 -24.32 13.45 -20.58
N LEU A 14 -25.61 13.79 -20.74
CA LEU A 14 -26.68 13.32 -19.87
C LEU A 14 -26.91 11.81 -19.98
N GLN A 15 -26.84 11.24 -21.19
CA GLN A 15 -26.96 9.79 -21.40
C GLN A 15 -25.80 9.04 -20.73
N ALA A 16 -24.57 9.50 -20.91
CA ALA A 16 -23.39 8.91 -20.28
C ALA A 16 -23.47 8.98 -18.74
N ALA A 17 -23.91 10.11 -18.19
CA ALA A 17 -24.12 10.28 -16.75
C ALA A 17 -25.20 9.31 -16.21
N ASN A 18 -26.31 9.17 -16.93
CA ASN A 18 -27.40 8.27 -16.56
C ASN A 18 -26.98 6.80 -16.57
N GLU A 19 -26.26 6.38 -17.62
CA GLU A 19 -25.75 5.02 -17.75
C GLU A 19 -24.75 4.69 -16.64
N LYS A 20 -23.81 5.59 -16.35
CA LYS A 20 -22.88 5.45 -15.22
C LYS A 20 -23.63 5.30 -13.89
N GLN A 21 -24.69 6.08 -13.67
CA GLN A 21 -25.51 5.97 -12.47
C GLN A 21 -26.25 4.63 -12.39
N LYS A 22 -26.80 4.15 -13.51
CA LYS A 22 -27.44 2.82 -13.60
C LYS A 22 -26.45 1.69 -13.30
N GLN A 23 -25.25 1.75 -13.89
CA GLN A 23 -24.18 0.78 -13.61
C GLN A 23 -23.77 0.79 -12.13
N LYS A 24 -23.59 1.98 -11.53
CA LYS A 24 -23.30 2.11 -10.09
C LYS A 24 -24.39 1.52 -9.21
N ARG A 25 -25.65 1.84 -9.49
CA ARG A 25 -26.81 1.29 -8.75
C ARG A 25 -26.86 -0.23 -8.89
N THR A 26 -26.61 -0.76 -10.07
CA THR A 26 -26.57 -2.20 -10.32
C THR A 26 -25.45 -2.86 -9.52
N ARG A 27 -24.21 -2.33 -9.59
CA ARG A 27 -23.08 -2.84 -8.81
C ARG A 27 -23.36 -2.79 -7.29
N SER A 28 -23.93 -1.71 -6.80
CA SER A 28 -24.25 -1.54 -5.37
C SER A 28 -25.35 -2.47 -4.89
N LYS A 29 -26.31 -2.82 -5.75
CA LYS A 29 -27.43 -3.72 -5.42
C LYS A 29 -27.11 -5.19 -5.65
N ARG A 30 -25.99 -5.51 -6.30
CA ARG A 30 -25.55 -6.90 -6.44
C ARG A 30 -25.30 -7.45 -5.03
N GLN A 31 -26.18 -8.35 -4.62
CA GLN A 31 -25.97 -9.15 -3.43
C GLN A 31 -24.80 -10.07 -3.71
N ILE A 32 -23.80 -10.05 -2.84
CA ILE A 32 -22.74 -11.07 -2.88
C ILE A 32 -23.37 -12.31 -2.25
N HIS A 33 -23.69 -13.30 -3.08
CA HIS A 33 -24.09 -14.61 -2.59
C HIS A 33 -22.88 -15.21 -1.87
N SER A 34 -22.95 -15.33 -0.54
CA SER A 34 -21.98 -16.09 0.23
C SER A 34 -22.35 -17.56 0.11
N GLU A 35 -21.67 -18.30 -0.76
CA GLU A 35 -21.85 -19.75 -0.83
C GLU A 35 -21.22 -20.45 0.40
N GLU A 36 -20.16 -19.87 0.97
CA GLU A 36 -19.47 -20.37 2.16
C GLU A 36 -19.13 -19.20 3.10
N GLY A 37 -19.92 -19.05 4.17
CA GLY A 37 -19.61 -18.17 5.29
C GLY A 37 -19.02 -18.99 6.44
N LEU A 38 -18.12 -18.39 7.23
CA LEU A 38 -17.59 -19.03 8.44
C LEU A 38 -18.75 -19.35 9.39
N SER A 39 -18.84 -20.61 9.78
CA SER A 39 -19.73 -21.02 10.87
C SER A 39 -19.32 -20.34 12.18
N VAL A 40 -20.27 -20.17 13.10
CA VAL A 40 -20.00 -19.58 14.42
C VAL A 40 -18.91 -20.35 15.16
N SER A 41 -18.82 -21.67 14.96
CA SER A 41 -17.77 -22.53 15.51
C SER A 41 -16.39 -22.26 14.91
N GLU A 42 -16.29 -22.11 13.59
CA GLU A 42 -15.03 -21.80 12.91
C GLU A 42 -14.52 -20.41 13.29
N ALA A 43 -15.43 -19.43 13.37
CA ALA A 43 -15.09 -18.09 13.83
C ALA A 43 -14.57 -18.10 15.29
N SER A 44 -15.21 -18.88 16.16
CA SER A 44 -14.79 -18.99 17.57
C SER A 44 -13.42 -19.66 17.69
N ALA A 45 -13.12 -20.66 16.85
CA ALA A 45 -11.82 -21.31 16.81
C ALA A 45 -10.70 -20.35 16.38
N LEU A 46 -10.94 -19.50 15.39
CA LEU A 46 -9.97 -18.49 14.95
C LEU A 46 -9.73 -17.41 16.02
N ILE A 47 -10.77 -16.97 16.72
CA ILE A 47 -10.64 -15.99 17.83
C ILE A 47 -9.83 -16.56 18.99
N ALA A 48 -9.97 -17.87 19.25
CA ALA A 48 -9.26 -18.55 20.33
C ALA A 48 -7.80 -18.89 20.01
N GLN A 49 -7.38 -18.85 18.74
CA GLN A 49 -5.98 -19.06 18.38
C GLN A 49 -5.15 -17.82 18.71
N PRO A 50 -4.13 -17.92 19.58
CA PRO A 50 -3.17 -16.84 19.73
C PRO A 50 -2.41 -16.67 18.41
N GLU A 51 -2.37 -15.45 17.88
CA GLU A 51 -1.44 -15.11 16.80
C GLU A 51 -0.03 -15.48 17.26
N GLU A 52 0.62 -16.44 16.59
CA GLU A 52 2.05 -16.62 16.73
C GLU A 52 2.71 -15.35 16.19
N ALA A 53 3.00 -14.41 17.09
CA ALA A 53 3.78 -13.25 16.79
C ALA A 53 5.15 -13.74 16.28
N ILE A 54 5.40 -13.56 14.99
CA ILE A 54 6.74 -13.69 14.44
C ILE A 54 7.60 -12.66 15.19
N GLU A 55 8.42 -13.14 16.11
CA GLU A 55 9.37 -12.31 16.84
C GLU A 55 10.27 -11.65 15.80
N ALA A 56 10.04 -10.35 15.56
CA ALA A 56 10.91 -9.57 14.70
C ALA A 56 12.32 -9.63 15.31
N PRO A 57 13.38 -9.86 14.50
CA PRO A 57 14.74 -9.86 15.02
C PRO A 57 14.96 -8.52 15.73
N GLY A 58 15.24 -8.60 17.04
CA GLY A 58 15.35 -7.44 17.90
C GLY A 58 16.33 -6.41 17.33
N PRO A 59 16.10 -5.11 17.57
CA PRO A 59 16.98 -4.07 17.05
C PRO A 59 18.43 -4.37 17.49
N PRO A 60 19.42 -4.23 16.58
CA PRO A 60 20.81 -4.46 16.92
C PRO A 60 21.16 -3.61 18.13
N ARG A 61 21.77 -4.24 19.15
CA ARG A 61 22.17 -3.55 20.38
C ARG A 61 22.96 -2.31 19.97
N ALA A 62 22.49 -1.13 20.35
CA ALA A 62 23.02 0.16 19.88
C ALA A 62 24.55 0.33 20.03
N LYS A 63 25.19 -0.49 20.88
CA LYS A 63 26.65 -0.54 21.04
C LYS A 63 27.36 -1.13 19.81
N GLU A 64 26.76 -2.07 19.10
CA GLU A 64 27.34 -2.70 17.90
C GLU A 64 27.16 -1.79 16.67
N ALA A 65 26.02 -1.14 16.54
CA ALA A 65 25.77 -0.19 15.45
C ALA A 65 26.75 1.00 15.48
N PHE A 66 27.12 1.48 16.67
CA PHE A 66 28.06 2.59 16.81
C PHE A 66 29.50 2.20 16.49
N THR A 67 29.93 0.98 16.85
CA THR A 67 31.29 0.51 16.53
C THR A 67 31.45 0.22 15.03
N THR A 68 30.44 -0.35 14.37
CA THR A 68 30.45 -0.54 12.92
C THR A 68 30.48 0.80 12.19
N PHE A 69 29.69 1.78 12.64
CA PHE A 69 29.66 3.12 12.05
C PHE A 69 30.99 3.89 12.26
N ALA A 70 31.59 3.80 13.46
CA ALA A 70 32.87 4.43 13.77
C ALA A 70 34.02 3.82 12.95
N ALA A 71 34.09 2.49 12.84
CA ALA A 71 35.11 1.81 12.05
C ALA A 71 35.04 2.16 10.55
N ALA A 72 33.83 2.35 10.02
CA ALA A 72 33.64 2.80 8.62
C ALA A 72 34.15 4.23 8.38
N TYR A 73 34.07 5.10 9.38
CA TYR A 73 34.57 6.47 9.29
C TYR A 73 36.11 6.55 9.36
N GLU A 74 36.75 5.71 10.15
CA GLU A 74 38.22 5.66 10.23
C GLU A 74 38.86 5.25 8.89
N GLY A 75 38.31 4.23 8.22
CA GLY A 75 38.80 3.84 6.88
C GLY A 75 38.65 4.94 5.82
N LEU A 76 37.61 5.77 5.90
CA LEU A 76 37.42 6.90 5.00
C LEU A 76 38.40 8.05 5.28
N THR A 77 38.83 8.23 6.52
CA THR A 77 39.84 9.25 6.87
C THR A 77 41.24 8.89 6.37
N GLU A 78 41.61 7.60 6.38
CA GLU A 78 42.88 7.13 5.83
C GLU A 78 42.93 7.22 4.29
N VAL A 79 41.85 6.87 3.60
CA VAL A 79 41.78 7.01 2.13
C VAL A 79 41.86 8.49 1.72
N ARG A 80 41.25 9.38 2.50
CA ARG A 80 41.29 10.83 2.24
C ARG A 80 42.67 11.44 2.55
N SER A 81 43.37 10.98 3.58
CA SER A 81 44.72 11.48 3.89
C SER A 81 45.74 11.04 2.84
N LEU A 82 45.64 9.80 2.35
CA LEU A 82 46.49 9.26 1.28
C LEU A 82 46.32 10.02 -0.05
N TRP A 83 45.09 10.44 -0.37
CA TRP A 83 44.82 11.25 -1.57
C TRP A 83 45.37 12.68 -1.47
N LYS A 84 45.56 13.21 -0.25
CA LYS A 84 46.03 14.58 -0.01
C LYS A 84 47.55 14.71 0.05
N SER A 85 48.28 13.61 0.22
CA SER A 85 49.76 13.58 0.31
C SER A 85 50.44 13.20 -1.02
N GLY A 86 49.70 13.10 -2.13
CA GLY A 86 50.22 12.77 -3.45
C GLY A 86 50.52 13.98 -4.33
N THR A 87 51.51 14.79 -3.96
CA THR A 87 52.32 15.67 -4.83
C THR A 87 53.70 15.83 -4.24
#